data_AF-A0A1Q9NTU3-F1
#
_entry.id   AF-A0A1Q9NTU3-F1
#
_cell.length_a   1.000
_cell.length_b   1.000
_cell.length_c   1.000
_cell.angle_alpha   90.00
_cell.angle_beta   90.00
_cell.angle_gamma   90.00
#
_symmetry.space_group_name_H-M   'P 1'
#
loop_
_entity.id
_entity.type
_entity.pdbx_description
1 polymer ?
#
loop_
_entity_poly.entity_id
_entity_poly.type
_entity_poly.pdbx_seq_one_letter_code
_entity_poly.pdbx_strand_id
1 'polypeptide(L)'
;MSDRKLNYFYDNNFIVCLETINEVKEKLIQKVGKNIHKSFVFRFISFLKSNNVIDTKIFSSFKAKLFEILKYHRLLPKSNELL
;
A
#
# COMPACT_ATOMS: atom_id res chain seq x y z
N MET A 1 7.80 -2.27 -24.76
CA MET A 1 8.50 -2.80 -23.58
C MET A 1 7.92 -2.10 -22.36
N SER A 2 7.57 -2.82 -21.29
CA SER A 2 6.76 -2.25 -20.20
C SER A 2 7.56 -1.22 -19.40
N ASP A 3 7.18 0.06 -19.42
CA ASP A 3 7.73 1.14 -18.60
C ASP A 3 7.37 1.03 -17.11
N ARG A 4 6.99 -0.17 -16.66
CA ARG A 4 6.45 -0.43 -15.33
C ARG A 4 7.33 -1.40 -14.56
N LYS A 5 7.45 -1.14 -13.27
CA LYS A 5 8.19 -1.95 -12.30
C LYS A 5 7.27 -2.29 -11.14
N LEU A 6 7.21 -3.57 -10.80
CA LEU A 6 6.58 -4.03 -9.56
C LEU A 6 7.62 -3.94 -8.43
N ASN A 7 7.27 -3.20 -7.38
CA ASN A 7 8.08 -3.08 -6.18
C ASN A 7 7.34 -3.75 -5.03
N TYR A 8 8.06 -4.48 -4.18
CA TYR A 8 7.47 -5.15 -3.02
C TYR A 8 8.25 -4.78 -1.76
N PHE A 9 7.52 -4.67 -0.65
CA PHE A 9 8.07 -4.51 0.69
C PHE A 9 7.50 -5.61 1.57
N TYR A 10 8.36 -6.44 2.16
CA TYR A 10 7.97 -7.55 3.03
C TYR A 10 8.47 -7.31 4.45
N ASP A 11 7.55 -7.28 5.42
CA ASP A 11 7.85 -7.20 6.84
C ASP A 11 6.64 -7.69 7.66
N ASN A 12 6.84 -8.17 8.89
CA ASN A 12 5.79 -8.69 9.78
C ASN A 12 4.82 -9.70 9.14
N ASN A 13 5.27 -10.53 8.19
CA ASN A 13 4.45 -11.45 7.39
C ASN A 13 3.43 -10.76 6.45
N PHE A 14 3.61 -9.48 6.15
CA PHE A 14 2.82 -8.73 5.18
C PHE A 14 3.69 -8.28 4.01
N ILE A 15 3.16 -8.44 2.81
CA ILE A 15 3.71 -7.84 1.60
C ILE A 15 2.87 -6.63 1.18
N VAL A 16 3.55 -5.53 0.88
CA VAL A 16 2.96 -4.38 0.17
C VAL A 16 3.54 -4.35 -1.23
N CYS A 17 2.68 -4.41 -2.24
CA CYS A 17 3.05 -4.33 -3.65
C CYS A 17 2.67 -2.96 -4.23
N LEU A 18 3.61 -2.31 -4.93
CA LEU A 18 3.42 -1.05 -5.65
C LEU A 18 3.94 -1.20 -7.07
N GLU A 19 3.05 -1.19 -8.05
CA GLU A 19 3.40 -1.05 -9.46
C GLU A 19 3.61 0.44 -9.76
N THR A 20 4.77 0.79 -10.31
CA THR A 20 5.16 2.17 -10.62
C THR A 20 5.71 2.25 -12.03
N ILE A 21 5.62 3.43 -12.65
CA ILE A 21 6.44 3.74 -13.82
C ILE A 21 7.92 3.91 -13.42
N ASN A 22 8.85 3.74 -14.37
CA ASN A 22 10.29 3.75 -14.11
C ASN A 22 10.84 5.10 -13.62
N GLU A 23 10.11 6.19 -13.83
CA GLU A 23 10.50 7.55 -13.42
C GLU A 23 10.32 7.80 -11.92
N VAL A 24 9.57 6.94 -11.21
CA VAL A 24 9.34 7.10 -9.77
C VAL A 24 10.62 6.75 -9.01
N LYS A 25 11.14 7.72 -8.26
CA LYS A 25 12.37 7.55 -7.47
C LYS A 25 12.22 6.43 -6.44
N GLU A 26 13.15 5.49 -6.44
CA GLU A 26 13.14 4.33 -5.53
C GLU A 26 13.00 4.71 -4.04
N LYS A 27 13.71 5.75 -3.58
CA LYS A 27 13.58 6.26 -2.20
C LYS A 27 12.15 6.65 -1.83
N LEU A 28 11.39 7.21 -2.78
CA LEU A 28 9.98 7.55 -2.57
C LEU A 28 9.13 6.28 -2.48
N ILE A 29 9.36 5.31 -3.38
CA ILE A 29 8.66 4.01 -3.39
C ILE A 29 8.84 3.30 -2.05
N GLN A 30 10.08 3.20 -1.57
CA GLN A 30 10.39 2.57 -0.28
C GLN A 30 9.72 3.32 0.89
N LYS A 31 9.76 4.67 0.89
CA LYS A 31 9.11 5.49 1.92
C LYS A 31 7.60 5.24 1.95
N VAL A 32 6.94 5.22 0.79
CA VAL A 32 5.50 4.99 0.68
C VAL A 32 5.13 3.56 1.04
N GLY A 33 5.86 2.56 0.54
CA GLY A 33 5.65 1.15 0.88
C GLY A 33 5.73 0.91 2.39
N LYS A 34 6.74 1.48 3.06
CA LYS A 34 6.89 1.41 4.52
C LYS A 34 5.75 2.13 5.26
N ASN A 35 5.26 3.26 4.74
CA ASN A 35 4.14 3.98 5.34
C ASN A 35 2.82 3.20 5.25
N ILE A 36 2.54 2.62 4.08
CA ILE A 36 1.38 1.74 3.85
C ILE A 36 1.45 0.54 4.78
N HIS A 37 2.60 -0.14 4.83
CA HIS A 37 2.81 -1.31 5.68
C HIS A 37 2.56 -0.99 7.16
N LYS A 38 3.23 0.03 7.70
CA LYS A 38 3.06 0.46 9.10
C LYS A 38 1.60 0.79 9.41
N SER A 39 0.93 1.51 8.51
CA SER A 39 -0.47 1.88 8.68
C SER A 39 -1.40 0.67 8.68
N PHE A 40 -1.13 -0.33 7.83
CA PHE A 40 -1.90 -1.57 7.75
C PHE A 40 -1.70 -2.41 9.00
N VAL A 41 -0.44 -2.67 9.37
CA VAL A 41 -0.08 -3.46 10.55
C VAL A 41 -0.65 -2.81 11.81
N PHE A 42 -0.45 -1.51 12.00
CA PHE A 42 -0.99 -0.80 13.17
C PHE A 42 -2.51 -1.01 13.32
N ARG A 43 -3.25 -0.99 12.20
CA ARG A 43 -4.71 -1.10 12.21
C ARG A 43 -5.21 -2.54 12.42
N PHE A 44 -4.53 -3.54 11.87
CA PHE A 44 -5.08 -4.90 11.80
C PHE A 44 -4.27 -5.97 12.54
N ILE A 45 -3.07 -5.68 13.06
CA ILE A 45 -2.21 -6.69 13.69
C ILE A 45 -2.89 -7.38 14.88
N SER A 46 -3.67 -6.65 15.68
CA SER A 46 -4.41 -7.22 16.80
C SER A 46 -5.46 -8.22 16.32
N PHE A 47 -6.27 -7.81 15.32
CA PHE A 47 -7.29 -8.67 14.71
C PHE A 47 -6.68 -9.93 14.10
N LEU A 48 -5.55 -9.78 13.40
CA LEU A 48 -4.87 -10.89 12.73
C LEU A 48 -4.20 -11.86 13.70
N LYS A 49 -3.82 -11.42 14.89
CA LYS A 49 -3.27 -12.29 15.94
C LYS A 49 -4.35 -13.04 16.72
N SER A 50 -5.56 -12.49 16.81
CA SER A 50 -6.64 -13.05 17.63
C SER A 50 -7.62 -13.93 16.85
N ASN A 51 -7.63 -13.86 15.52
CA ASN A 51 -8.55 -14.62 14.68
C ASN A 51 -7.83 -15.70 13.87
N ASN A 52 -8.28 -16.94 14.01
CA ASN A 52 -7.79 -18.08 13.21
C ASN A 52 -8.32 -18.07 11.76
N VAL A 53 -9.25 -17.15 11.44
CA VAL A 53 -9.84 -16.99 10.11
C VAL A 53 -9.68 -15.55 9.66
N ILE A 54 -9.21 -15.36 8.43
CA ILE A 54 -9.03 -14.04 7.82
C ILE A 54 -10.36 -13.59 7.20
N ASP A 55 -11.14 -12.76 7.91
CA ASP A 55 -12.22 -12.01 7.26
C ASP A 55 -11.64 -10.84 6.48
N THR A 56 -11.55 -10.99 5.16
CA THR A 56 -10.99 -9.97 4.27
C THR A 56 -11.86 -8.72 4.17
N LYS A 57 -13.14 -8.77 4.58
CA LYS A 57 -14.03 -7.58 4.57
C LYS A 57 -13.51 -6.49 5.48
N ILE A 58 -12.83 -6.83 6.57
CA ILE A 58 -12.26 -5.83 7.50
C ILE A 58 -11.23 -4.94 6.81
N PHE A 59 -10.50 -5.46 5.82
CA PHE A 59 -9.47 -4.73 5.09
C PHE A 59 -10.04 -3.74 4.07
N SER A 60 -11.32 -3.86 3.70
CA SER A 60 -11.97 -2.88 2.82
C SER A 60 -11.91 -1.46 3.40
N SER A 61 -11.95 -1.35 4.73
CA SER A 61 -11.82 -0.09 5.47
C SER A 61 -10.44 0.58 5.32
N PHE A 62 -9.44 -0.15 4.81
CA PHE A 62 -8.10 0.37 4.54
C PHE A 62 -8.00 1.08 3.20
N LYS A 63 -8.93 0.84 2.26
CA LYS A 63 -8.90 1.42 0.90
C LYS A 63 -8.80 2.94 0.92
N ALA A 64 -9.58 3.60 1.78
CA ALA A 64 -9.53 5.05 1.93
C ALA A 64 -8.17 5.55 2.43
N LYS A 65 -7.57 4.84 3.40
CA LYS A 65 -6.25 5.21 3.94
C LYS A 65 -5.13 5.00 2.91
N LEU A 66 -5.20 3.92 2.14
CA LEU A 66 -4.27 3.66 1.04
C LEU A 66 -4.33 4.80 0.01
N PHE A 67 -5.53 5.22 -0.37
CA PHE A 67 -5.73 6.33 -1.31
C PHE A 67 -5.18 7.66 -0.78
N GLU A 68 -5.44 7.98 0.50
CA GLU A 68 -4.91 9.17 1.17
C GLU A 68 -3.37 9.21 1.13
N ILE A 69 -2.71 8.09 1.46
CA ILE A 69 -1.24 7.99 1.45
C ILE A 69 -0.70 8.20 0.02
N LEU A 70 -1.30 7.56 -0.98
CA LEU A 70 -0.87 7.69 -2.38
C LEU A 70 -1.10 9.11 -2.91
N LYS A 71 -2.23 9.74 -2.57
CA LYS A 71 -2.57 11.13 -2.93
C LYS A 71 -1.56 12.11 -2.33
N TYR A 72 -1.27 11.98 -1.04
CA TYR A 72 -0.30 12.83 -0.35
C TYR A 72 1.09 12.78 -1.00
N HIS A 73 1.51 11.60 -1.47
CA HIS A 73 2.80 11.41 -2.14
C HIS A 73 2.77 11.62 -3.67
N ARG A 74 1.63 12.05 -4.24
CA ARG A 74 1.43 12.24 -5.69
C ARG A 74 1.76 11.00 -6.52
N LEU A 75 1.43 9.81 -5.99
CA LEU A 75 1.65 8.52 -6.65
C LEU A 75 0.37 7.94 -7.29
N LEU A 76 -0.72 8.71 -7.30
CA LEU A 76 -1.91 8.35 -8.06
C LEU A 76 -1.71 8.70 -9.54
N PRO A 77 -2.18 7.85 -10.48
CA PRO A 77 -2.24 8.19 -11.90
C PRO A 77 -3.01 9.50 -12.12
N LYS A 78 -2.60 10.32 -13.09
CA LYS A 78 -3.31 11.57 -13.43
C LYS A 78 -4.77 11.35 -13.83
N SER A 79 -5.12 10.17 -14.34
CA SER A 79 -6.51 9.81 -14.63
C SER A 79 -7.40 9.67 -13.39
N ASN A 80 -6.84 9.68 -12.18
CA ASN A 80 -7.59 9.63 -10.92
C ASN A 80 -8.04 11.00 -10.41
N GLU A 81 -8.01 12.05 -11.24
CA GLU A 81 -8.61 13.36 -10.92
C GLU A 81 -10.15 13.31 -10.71
N LEU A 82 -10.80 12.16 -10.91
CA LEU A 82 -12.25 11.95 -10.83
C LEU A 82 -12.73 11.10 -9.64
N LEU A 83 -12.03 11.09 -8.51
CA LEU A 83 -12.54 10.55 -7.23
C LEU A 83 -12.36 11.52 -6.06
#